data_AF-A0A087ULE2-F1
#
_entry.id   AF-A0A087ULE2-F1
#
_cell.length_a   1.000
_cell.length_b   1.000
_cell.length_c   1.000
_cell.angle_alpha   90.00
_cell.angle_beta   90.00
_cell.angle_gamma   90.00
#
_symmetry.space_group_name_H-M   'P 1'
#
loop_
_entity.id
_entity.type
_entity.pdbx_description
1 polymer ?
#
loop_
_entity_poly.entity_id
_entity_poly.type
_entity_poly.pdbx_seq_one_letter_code
_entity_poly.pdbx_strand_id
1 'polypeptide(L)'
;MDPVCGSDGKRYDNECRLKEEACNQQKNIMPVHIEMCEEFREVPCDGEIPLIDPTTNKDYFCGEGIGSKLCPPGSYCHRSSAFSKCCREGSLFSVRYFIFVYILLLPK
;
A
#
# COMPACT_ATOMS: atom_id res chain seq x y z
N MET A 1 20.32 1.50 15.88
CA MET A 1 20.04 0.08 15.57
C MET A 1 19.02 0.14 14.47
N ASP A 2 19.46 -0.13 13.24
CA ASP A 2 18.64 0.05 12.05
C ASP A 2 18.12 -1.33 11.62
N PRO A 3 16.80 -1.51 11.49
CA PRO A 3 16.24 -2.81 11.17
C PRO A 3 16.62 -3.24 9.75
N VAL A 4 16.91 -4.53 9.58
CA VAL A 4 17.27 -5.15 8.30
C VAL A 4 16.29 -6.26 7.96
N CYS A 5 16.09 -6.51 6.67
CA CYS A 5 15.37 -7.68 6.18
C CYS A 5 16.37 -8.77 5.82
N GLY A 6 16.14 -10.01 6.27
CA GLY A 6 16.90 -11.18 5.86
C GLY A 6 16.37 -11.78 4.57
N SER A 7 17.24 -12.42 3.81
CA SER A 7 16.88 -13.21 2.61
C SER A 7 15.94 -14.38 2.91
N ASP A 8 15.69 -14.67 4.18
CA ASP A 8 14.71 -15.64 4.69
C ASP A 8 13.31 -15.01 4.89
N GLY A 9 13.13 -13.74 4.54
CA GLY A 9 11.86 -13.02 4.69
C GLY A 9 11.59 -12.53 6.11
N LYS A 10 12.56 -12.64 7.03
CA LYS A 10 12.41 -12.21 8.43
C LYS A 10 13.05 -10.84 8.67
N ARG A 11 12.39 -9.99 9.45
CA ARG A 11 12.94 -8.71 9.90
C ARG A 11 13.78 -8.91 11.17
N TYR A 12 14.93 -8.24 11.24
CA TYR A 12 15.86 -8.26 12.37
C TYR A 12 16.10 -6.84 12.87
N ASP A 13 16.22 -6.66 14.19
CA ASP A 13 16.40 -5.34 14.82
C ASP A 13 17.66 -4.60 14.35
N ASN A 14 18.69 -5.36 13.94
CA ASN A 14 19.91 -4.88 13.33
C ASN A 14 20.70 -6.04 12.67
N GLU A 15 21.75 -5.69 11.93
CA GLU A 15 22.61 -6.66 11.24
C GLU A 15 23.31 -7.66 12.20
N CYS A 16 23.60 -7.26 13.44
CA CYS A 16 24.21 -8.16 14.43
C CYS A 16 23.25 -9.30 14.79
N ARG A 17 21.97 -8.98 15.02
CA ARG A 17 20.93 -9.99 15.32
C ARG A 17 20.67 -10.92 14.13
N LEU A 18 20.75 -10.41 12.91
CA LEU A 18 20.68 -11.23 11.69
C LEU A 18 21.84 -12.23 11.64
N LYS A 19 23.08 -11.77 11.87
CA LYS A 19 24.28 -12.62 11.86
C LYS A 19 24.27 -13.67 12.98
N GLU A 20 23.82 -13.28 14.17
CA GLU A 20 23.65 -14.19 15.31
C GLU A 20 22.68 -15.33 14.95
N GLU A 21 21.52 -15.00 14.39
CA GLU A 21 20.53 -16.00 13.98
C GLU A 21 21.03 -16.88 12.83
N ALA A 22 21.68 -16.30 11.83
CA ALA A 22 22.29 -17.03 10.71
C ALA A 22 23.30 -18.07 11.22
N CYS A 23 24.12 -17.69 12.19
CA CYS A 23 25.08 -18.59 12.85
C CYS A 23 24.38 -19.69 13.64
N ASN A 24 23.39 -19.34 14.47
CA ASN A 24 22.66 -20.29 15.31
C ASN A 24 21.89 -21.32 14.49
N GLN A 25 21.29 -20.91 13.38
CA GLN A 25 20.54 -21.80 12.48
C GLN A 25 21.43 -22.52 11.45
N GLN A 26 22.72 -22.19 11.37
CA GLN A 26 23.63 -22.67 10.33
C GLN A 26 23.09 -22.41 8.91
N LYS A 27 22.44 -21.26 8.72
CA LYS A 27 21.88 -20.82 7.43
C LYS A 27 22.62 -19.59 6.93
N ASN A 28 22.73 -19.49 5.61
CA ASN A 28 23.24 -18.29 4.98
C ASN A 28 22.08 -17.29 4.81
N ILE A 29 21.92 -16.40 5.79
CA ILE A 29 20.93 -15.31 5.76
C ILE A 29 21.67 -14.03 5.42
N MET A 30 21.31 -13.41 4.30
CA MET A 30 21.93 -12.18 3.81
C MET A 30 20.97 -11.00 4.02
N PRO A 31 21.46 -9.79 4.31
CA PRO A 31 20.61 -8.61 4.31
C PRO A 31 20.10 -8.35 2.89
N VAL A 32 18.79 -8.14 2.75
CA VAL A 32 18.10 -7.74 1.51
C VAL A 32 17.32 -6.45 1.74
N HIS A 33 16.66 -5.95 0.69
CA HIS A 33 15.87 -4.72 0.78
C HIS A 33 14.74 -4.86 1.81
N ILE A 34 14.48 -3.82 2.61
CA ILE A 34 13.53 -3.89 3.73
C ILE A 34 12.11 -4.28 3.28
N GLU A 35 11.76 -3.88 2.05
CA GLU A 35 10.51 -4.18 1.36
C GLU A 35 10.27 -5.68 1.15
N MET A 36 11.31 -6.51 1.15
CA MET A 36 11.16 -7.97 1.02
C MET A 36 10.59 -8.62 2.29
N CYS A 37 10.68 -7.94 3.44
CA CYS A 37 10.11 -8.37 4.72
C CYS A 37 8.93 -7.51 5.17
N GLU A 38 8.63 -6.45 4.42
CA GLU A 38 7.39 -5.73 4.60
C GLU A 38 6.34 -6.49 3.78
N GLU A 39 5.56 -7.32 4.46
CA GLU A 39 4.30 -7.84 3.90
C GLU A 39 3.64 -6.70 3.14
N PHE A 40 3.29 -6.96 1.87
CA PHE A 40 2.57 -6.02 1.03
C PHE A 40 1.41 -5.45 1.82
N ARG A 41 1.61 -4.26 2.39
CA ARG A 41 0.52 -3.49 2.96
C ARG A 41 -0.23 -3.03 1.75
N GLU A 42 -1.29 -3.75 1.41
CA GLU A 42 -2.26 -3.28 0.45
C GLU A 42 -2.64 -1.86 0.90
N VAL A 43 -2.22 -0.86 0.13
CA VAL A 43 -2.52 0.54 0.45
C VAL A 43 -3.83 0.87 -0.25
N PRO A 44 -4.86 1.34 0.46
CA PRO A 44 -6.10 1.75 -0.18
C PRO A 44 -5.85 2.93 -1.12
N CYS A 45 -6.72 3.04 -2.14
CA CYS A 45 -6.73 4.17 -3.06
C CYS A 45 -5.38 4.42 -3.77
N ASP A 46 -4.62 3.36 -4.05
CA ASP A 46 -3.30 3.44 -4.72
C ASP A 46 -2.29 4.38 -4.02
N GLY A 47 -2.42 4.52 -2.69
CA GLY A 47 -1.58 5.42 -1.88
C GLY A 47 -2.27 6.72 -1.46
N GLU A 48 -3.43 7.04 -2.03
CA GLU A 48 -4.21 8.22 -1.64
C GLU A 48 -5.02 8.00 -0.37
N ILE A 49 -5.45 9.10 0.26
CA ILE A 49 -6.24 9.04 1.49
C ILE A 49 -7.69 8.64 1.14
N PRO A 50 -8.27 7.60 1.78
CA PRO A 50 -9.68 7.25 1.64
C PRO A 50 -10.62 8.38 2.06
N LEU A 51 -11.86 8.37 1.56
CA LEU A 51 -12.87 9.31 2.01
C LEU A 51 -13.20 9.09 3.49
N ILE A 52 -13.43 10.18 4.22
CA ILE A 52 -13.81 10.17 5.64
C ILE A 52 -15.30 10.51 5.76
N ASP A 53 -16.07 9.72 6.50
CA ASP A 53 -17.46 10.02 6.86
C ASP A 53 -17.48 11.20 7.85
N PRO A 54 -18.10 12.34 7.50
CA PRO A 54 -18.08 13.55 8.34
C PRO A 54 -18.85 13.38 9.66
N THR A 55 -19.72 12.37 9.77
CA THR A 55 -20.50 12.12 10.99
C THR A 55 -19.72 11.32 12.03
N THR A 56 -18.86 10.40 11.59
CA THR A 56 -18.09 9.52 12.47
C THR A 56 -16.62 9.89 12.56
N ASN A 57 -16.14 10.73 11.63
CA ASN A 57 -14.74 11.06 11.45
C ASN A 57 -13.86 9.82 11.22
N LYS A 58 -14.41 8.79 10.56
CA LYS A 58 -13.74 7.54 10.20
C LYS A 58 -13.82 7.31 8.70
N ASP A 59 -12.98 6.43 8.18
CA ASP A 59 -13.00 6.02 6.78
C ASP A 59 -14.40 5.56 6.34
N TYR A 60 -14.82 6.00 5.17
CA TYR A 60 -16.09 5.65 4.56
C TYR A 60 -16.01 4.21 4.02
N PHE A 61 -16.73 3.28 4.66
CA PHE A 61 -16.71 1.85 4.34
C PHE A 61 -17.82 1.47 3.35
N CYS A 62 -17.51 0.61 2.37
CA CYS A 62 -18.41 0.20 1.28
C CYS A 62 -18.53 -1.33 1.09
N GLY A 63 -18.04 -2.13 2.03
CA GLY A 63 -18.12 -3.60 2.02
C GLY A 63 -19.49 -4.15 2.44
N GLU A 64 -19.64 -5.48 2.44
CA GLU A 64 -20.87 -6.16 2.87
C GLU A 64 -20.99 -6.22 4.40
N GLY A 65 -22.05 -5.62 4.95
CA GLY A 65 -22.35 -5.58 6.38
C GLY A 65 -23.52 -4.64 6.70
N ILE A 66 -23.99 -4.66 7.96
CA ILE A 66 -25.01 -3.71 8.43
C ILE A 66 -24.40 -2.30 8.44
N GLY A 67 -24.89 -1.43 7.56
CA GLY A 67 -24.34 -0.08 7.35
C GLY A 67 -23.49 0.07 6.09
N SER A 68 -23.50 -0.91 5.17
CA SER A 68 -22.93 -0.75 3.83
C SER A 68 -23.61 0.41 3.10
N LYS A 69 -22.90 1.52 2.96
CA LYS A 69 -23.36 2.69 2.20
C LYS A 69 -22.77 2.63 0.79
N LEU A 70 -23.55 3.05 -0.19
CA LEU A 70 -22.98 3.41 -1.48
C LEU A 70 -21.98 4.55 -1.27
N CYS A 71 -20.83 4.46 -1.94
CA CYS A 71 -19.86 5.53 -1.92
C CYS A 71 -20.50 6.84 -2.45
N PRO A 72 -20.13 8.01 -1.90
CA PRO A 72 -20.63 9.31 -2.38
C PRO A 72 -20.36 9.54 -3.88
N PRO A 73 -21.12 10.43 -4.55
CA PRO A 73 -20.86 10.77 -5.96
C PRO A 73 -19.41 11.24 -6.20
N GLY A 74 -18.79 10.81 -7.31
CA GLY A 74 -17.39 11.10 -7.64
C GLY A 74 -16.38 10.26 -6.85
N SER A 75 -16.82 9.12 -6.32
CA SER A 75 -15.99 8.17 -5.60
C SER A 75 -16.40 6.74 -5.92
N TYR A 76 -15.45 5.81 -5.78
CA TYR A 76 -15.64 4.40 -6.08
C TYR A 76 -15.27 3.55 -4.86
N CYS A 77 -15.83 2.34 -4.79
CA CYS A 77 -15.48 1.40 -3.73
C CYS A 77 -14.21 0.63 -4.11
N HIS A 78 -13.10 0.88 -3.43
CA HIS A 78 -11.88 0.08 -3.58
C HIS A 78 -11.95 -1.09 -2.58
N ARG A 79 -12.18 -2.29 -3.11
CA ARG A 79 -12.26 -3.54 -2.34
C ARG A 79 -11.01 -4.38 -2.59
N SER A 80 -10.36 -4.78 -1.51
CA SER A 80 -9.23 -5.70 -1.50
C SER A 80 -9.48 -6.84 -0.52
N SER A 81 -8.48 -7.71 -0.33
CA SER A 81 -8.56 -8.78 0.67
C SER A 81 -8.56 -8.23 2.10
N ALA A 82 -7.90 -7.08 2.31
CA ALA A 82 -7.73 -6.45 3.60
C ALA A 82 -8.72 -5.32 3.91
N PHE A 83 -9.34 -4.67 2.90
CA PHE A 83 -10.22 -3.52 3.13
C PHE A 83 -11.33 -3.33 2.09
N SER A 84 -12.33 -2.52 2.43
CA SER A 84 -13.31 -1.98 1.48
C SER A 84 -13.65 -0.54 1.83
N LYS A 85 -12.93 0.39 1.20
CA LYS A 85 -13.03 1.84 1.48
C LYS A 85 -13.45 2.60 0.23
N CYS A 86 -14.17 3.70 0.42
CA CYS A 86 -14.46 4.61 -0.67
C CYS A 86 -13.24 5.48 -0.99
N CYS A 87 -12.80 5.42 -2.23
CA CYS A 87 -11.69 6.18 -2.75
C CYS A 87 -12.23 7.25 -3.70
N ARG A 88 -11.61 8.44 -3.69
CA ARG A 88 -11.95 9.47 -4.66
C ARG A 88 -11.62 8.95 -6.06
N GLU A 89 -12.54 9.09 -7.01
CA GLU A 89 -12.23 8.79 -8.40
C GLU A 89 -11.12 9.74 -8.86
N GLY A 90 -9.96 9.17 -9.20
CA GLY A 90 -8.76 9.92 -9.51
C GLY A 90 -8.92 10.76 -10.77
N SER A 91 -9.14 12.05 -10.61
CA SER A 91 -8.97 13.05 -11.66
C SER A 91 -7.50 13.37 -11.96
N LEU A 92 -6.53 12.98 -11.11
CA LEU A 92 -5.11 13.36 -11.28
C LEU A 92 -4.22 12.32 -11.98
N PHE A 93 -4.41 11.02 -11.76
CA PHE A 93 -3.68 9.98 -12.51
C PHE A 93 -4.12 9.96 -13.98
N SER A 94 -5.42 10.09 -14.22
CA SER A 94 -5.96 10.26 -15.57
C SER A 94 -5.42 11.53 -16.21
N VAL A 95 -5.47 12.69 -15.55
CA VAL A 95 -4.96 13.94 -16.14
C VAL A 95 -3.45 13.93 -16.37
N ARG A 96 -2.63 13.41 -15.45
CA ARG A 96 -1.18 13.27 -15.67
C ARG A 96 -0.87 12.31 -16.81
N TYR A 97 -1.57 11.17 -16.88
CA TYR A 97 -1.44 10.23 -17.99
C TYR A 97 -1.90 10.84 -19.31
N PHE A 98 -3.04 11.52 -19.35
CA PHE A 98 -3.54 12.24 -20.51
C PHE A 98 -2.60 13.35 -20.97
N ILE A 99 -2.06 14.16 -20.05
CA ILE A 99 -1.05 15.18 -20.36
C ILE A 99 0.21 14.52 -20.93
N PHE A 100 0.70 13.44 -20.33
CA PHE A 100 1.90 12.73 -20.79
C PHE A 100 1.70 12.13 -22.19
N VAL A 101 0.56 11.47 -22.43
CA VAL A 101 0.17 10.94 -23.74
C VAL A 101 -0.01 12.06 -24.76
N TYR A 102 -0.63 13.18 -24.39
CA TYR A 102 -0.83 14.31 -25.30
C TYR A 102 0.50 14.96 -25.69
N ILE A 103 1.43 15.15 -24.75
CA ILE A 103 2.79 15.65 -25.02
C ILE A 103 3.55 14.71 -25.97
N LEU A 104 3.41 13.39 -25.81
CA LEU A 104 4.05 12.40 -26.70
C LEU A 104 3.43 12.34 -28.10
N LEU A 105 2.16 12.74 -28.26
CA LEU A 105 1.44 12.74 -29.53
C LEU A 105 1.50 14.10 -30.26
N LEU A 106 2.09 15.14 -29.67
CA LEU A 106 2.34 16.39 -30.38
C LEU A 106 3.46 16.17 -31.41
N PRO A 107 3.23 16.48 -32.71
CA PRO A 107 4.29 16.41 -33.71
C PRO A 107 5.39 17.41 -33.34
N LYS A 108 6.65 16.97 -33.42
CA LYS A 108 7.83 17.82 -33.21
C LYS A 108 7.88 18.98 -34.21
#